data_AF-A0A1W1HVB4-F1
#
_entry.id   AF-A0A1W1HVB4-F1
#
_cell.length_a   1.000
_cell.length_b   1.000
_cell.length_c   1.000
_cell.angle_alpha   90.00
_cell.angle_beta   90.00
_cell.angle_gamma   90.00
#
_symmetry.space_group_name_H-M   'P 1'
#
loop_
_entity.id
_entity.type
_entity.pdbx_description
1 polymer ?
#
loop_
_entity_poly.entity_id
_entity_poly.type
_entity_poly.pdbx_seq_one_letter_code
_entity_poly.pdbx_strand_id
1 'polypeptide(L)'
;MNSPRRSVLITFIAAVLLLPASVTPGLAQTNAVSHSPAKVVEKYFSLDNKGVRLDAGSFEAVAGLVDWKEEPAWGKVIVIKGFSVPDDFRQWEIVNRLEVLVPVEFHVLGVMYLDTAGFVPEPGTEQVRVRVKVQGARWKIMEPILPPHVGQKRMLNVVRQAMLEEKDGVRHESLAALQAELRKARE
;
A
#
# COMPACT_ATOMS: atom_id res chain seq x y z
N MET A 1 -45.82 -64.31 -52.68
CA MET A 1 -46.29 -65.42 -51.83
C MET A 1 -45.57 -65.32 -50.49
N ASN A 2 -46.33 -65.14 -49.42
CA ASN A 2 -46.04 -65.27 -47.98
C ASN A 2 -44.90 -64.45 -47.33
N SER A 3 -45.33 -63.49 -46.51
CA SER A 3 -44.65 -62.89 -45.34
C SER A 3 -44.81 -63.81 -44.09
N PRO A 4 -44.48 -63.43 -42.83
CA PRO A 4 -43.42 -62.57 -42.26
C PRO A 4 -42.75 -63.17 -40.98
N ARG A 5 -41.91 -62.36 -40.31
CA ARG A 5 -41.54 -62.34 -38.87
C ARG A 5 -40.33 -63.19 -38.44
N ARG A 6 -39.31 -62.54 -37.85
CA ARG A 6 -39.16 -62.35 -36.38
C ARG A 6 -37.87 -61.58 -36.04
N SER A 7 -38.01 -60.63 -35.11
CA SER A 7 -37.00 -59.83 -34.42
C SER A 7 -36.04 -60.67 -33.57
N VAL A 8 -34.80 -60.20 -33.33
CA VAL A 8 -34.01 -60.23 -32.05
C VAL A 8 -32.80 -59.28 -32.27
N LEU A 9 -32.70 -58.09 -31.65
CA LEU A 9 -32.11 -57.73 -30.34
C LEU A 9 -30.58 -57.95 -30.15
N ILE A 10 -29.85 -56.82 -30.10
CA ILE A 10 -28.79 -56.42 -29.14
C ILE A 10 -27.53 -57.28 -29.00
N THR A 11 -26.35 -56.68 -29.25
CA THR A 11 -25.30 -56.59 -28.21
C THR A 11 -24.34 -55.41 -28.45
N PHE A 12 -24.49 -54.35 -27.65
CA PHE A 12 -23.47 -53.33 -27.41
C PHE A 12 -22.44 -53.90 -26.43
N ILE A 13 -21.16 -53.87 -26.78
CA ILE A 13 -20.06 -54.08 -25.82
C ILE A 13 -19.17 -52.84 -25.91
N ALA A 14 -19.44 -51.85 -25.06
CA ALA A 14 -18.48 -50.81 -24.72
C ALA A 14 -18.00 -51.10 -23.29
N ALA A 15 -16.76 -51.54 -23.18
CA ALA A 15 -16.15 -51.94 -21.94
C ALA A 15 -16.06 -50.75 -20.96
N VAL A 16 -16.62 -50.96 -19.77
CA VAL A 16 -16.46 -50.12 -18.59
C VAL A 16 -15.02 -50.25 -18.10
N LEU A 17 -14.22 -49.18 -18.20
CA LEU A 17 -13.00 -49.01 -17.42
C LEU A 17 -13.31 -48.04 -16.26
N LEU A 18 -13.68 -48.63 -15.12
CA LEU A 18 -13.74 -47.97 -13.83
C LEU A 18 -12.31 -47.59 -13.40
N LEU A 19 -11.94 -46.31 -13.55
CA LEU A 19 -10.83 -45.75 -12.79
C LEU A 19 -11.34 -45.47 -11.35
N PRO A 20 -10.70 -46.00 -10.30
CA PRO A 20 -10.95 -45.50 -8.96
C PRO A 20 -10.41 -44.06 -8.90
N ALA A 21 -11.33 -43.10 -8.73
CA ALA A 21 -10.98 -41.74 -8.37
C ALA A 21 -10.35 -41.77 -6.98
N SER A 22 -9.02 -41.79 -6.93
CA SER A 22 -8.26 -41.49 -5.73
C SER A 22 -8.57 -40.03 -5.37
N VAL A 23 -9.53 -39.83 -4.47
CA VAL A 23 -9.74 -38.55 -3.81
C VAL A 23 -8.50 -38.34 -2.95
N THR A 24 -7.52 -37.65 -3.50
CA THR A 24 -6.47 -37.07 -2.67
C THR A 24 -7.15 -36.09 -1.73
N PRO A 25 -6.94 -36.16 -0.41
CA PRO A 25 -7.34 -35.06 0.45
C PRO A 25 -6.55 -33.86 -0.05
N GLY A 26 -7.26 -32.91 -0.67
CA GLY A 26 -6.72 -31.61 -0.99
C GLY A 26 -6.16 -31.06 0.30
N LEU A 27 -4.82 -31.00 0.38
CA LEU A 27 -4.11 -30.23 1.39
C LEU A 27 -4.76 -28.86 1.36
N ALA A 28 -5.56 -28.56 2.40
CA ALA A 28 -6.00 -27.22 2.66
C ALA A 28 -4.73 -26.39 2.70
N GLN A 29 -4.47 -25.64 1.63
CA GLN A 29 -3.46 -24.61 1.62
C GLN A 29 -3.89 -23.68 2.74
N THR A 30 -3.21 -23.77 3.87
CA THR A 30 -3.13 -22.67 4.79
C THR A 30 -2.58 -21.53 3.93
N ASN A 31 -3.48 -20.65 3.48
CA ASN A 31 -3.11 -19.39 2.84
C ASN A 31 -2.40 -18.58 3.93
N ALA A 32 -1.15 -18.96 4.23
CA ALA A 32 -0.26 -18.21 5.07
C ALA A 32 -0.14 -16.86 4.38
N VAL A 33 -0.75 -15.85 4.99
CA VAL A 33 -0.67 -14.49 4.49
C VAL A 33 0.81 -14.17 4.33
N SER A 34 1.24 -13.97 3.09
CA SER A 34 2.63 -14.22 2.67
C SER A 34 3.67 -13.26 3.26
N HIS A 35 3.22 -12.24 4.01
CA HIS A 35 4.05 -11.23 4.64
C HIS A 35 3.53 -10.88 6.04
N SER A 36 4.41 -10.49 6.96
CA SER A 36 4.04 -9.92 8.25
C SER A 36 3.26 -8.60 8.07
N PRO A 37 2.26 -8.28 8.92
CA PRO A 37 1.55 -7.01 8.84
C PRO A 37 2.49 -5.80 8.97
N ALA A 38 3.53 -5.87 9.81
CA ALA A 38 4.55 -4.83 9.89
C ALA A 38 5.32 -4.64 8.58
N LYS A 39 5.56 -5.70 7.80
CA LYS A 39 6.22 -5.58 6.49
C LYS A 39 5.34 -4.92 5.45
N VAL A 40 4.01 -5.07 5.53
CA VAL A 40 3.08 -4.32 4.69
C VAL A 40 3.11 -2.83 5.04
N VAL A 41 3.08 -2.51 6.34
CA VAL A 41 3.16 -1.13 6.85
C VAL A 41 4.48 -0.47 6.47
N GLU A 42 5.61 -1.15 6.70
CA GLU A 42 6.95 -0.69 6.32
C GLU A 42 7.05 -0.45 4.81
N LYS A 43 6.53 -1.38 3.99
CA LYS A 43 6.54 -1.23 2.54
C LYS A 43 5.75 -0.01 2.09
N TYR A 44 4.56 0.21 2.67
CA TYR A 44 3.71 1.35 2.36
C TYR A 44 4.42 2.68 2.67
N PHE A 45 4.91 2.85 3.90
CA PHE A 45 5.60 4.09 4.28
C PHE A 45 6.96 4.26 3.61
N SER A 46 7.62 3.18 3.17
CA SER A 46 8.83 3.27 2.33
C SER A 46 8.53 3.87 0.96
N LEU A 47 7.36 3.57 0.38
CA LEU A 47 6.91 4.16 -0.88
C LEU A 47 6.46 5.62 -0.67
N ASP A 48 5.75 5.88 0.43
CA ASP A 48 5.34 7.24 0.81
C ASP A 48 6.54 8.17 1.03
N ASN A 49 7.56 7.71 1.76
CA ASN A 49 8.82 8.42 1.97
C ASN A 49 9.54 8.76 0.65
N LYS A 50 9.36 7.94 -0.39
CA LYS A 50 9.88 8.18 -1.75
C LYS A 50 8.99 9.10 -2.59
N GLY A 51 7.89 9.58 -2.03
CA GLY A 51 6.96 10.51 -2.65
C GLY A 51 6.05 9.88 -3.71
N VAL A 52 5.75 8.58 -3.59
CA VAL A 52 4.81 7.88 -4.50
C VAL A 52 3.39 8.41 -4.36
N ARG A 53 3.03 8.98 -3.20
CA ARG A 53 1.70 9.55 -2.95
C ARG A 53 1.60 11.05 -3.30
N LEU A 54 2.65 11.64 -3.86
CA LEU A 54 2.63 13.04 -4.31
C LEU A 54 1.94 13.23 -5.66
N ASP A 55 1.87 12.17 -6.47
CA ASP A 55 1.18 12.16 -7.75
C ASP A 55 0.09 11.07 -7.70
N ALA A 56 -1.15 11.46 -7.98
CA ALA A 56 -2.28 10.54 -8.04
C ALA A 56 -2.06 9.44 -9.09
N GLY A 57 -1.32 9.74 -10.16
CA GLY A 57 -0.95 8.77 -11.20
C GLY A 57 -0.06 7.63 -10.70
N SER A 58 0.63 7.81 -9.57
CA SER A 58 1.47 6.77 -8.95
C SER A 58 0.79 6.00 -7.81
N PHE A 59 -0.49 6.27 -7.53
CA PHE A 59 -1.23 5.58 -6.45
C PHE A 59 -1.32 4.05 -6.64
N GLU A 60 -1.34 3.57 -7.88
CA GLU A 60 -1.40 2.13 -8.16
C GLU A 60 -0.26 1.34 -7.49
N ALA A 61 0.89 1.99 -7.25
CA ALA A 61 2.03 1.37 -6.58
C ALA A 61 1.76 1.04 -5.09
N VAL A 62 0.77 1.67 -4.46
CA VAL A 62 0.35 1.40 -3.07
C VAL A 62 -1.05 0.77 -2.96
N ALA A 63 -1.85 0.79 -4.04
CA ALA A 63 -3.23 0.27 -4.04
C ALA A 63 -3.35 -1.19 -3.56
N GLY A 64 -2.32 -2.02 -3.79
CA GLY A 64 -2.28 -3.40 -3.30
C GLY A 64 -2.04 -3.56 -1.79
N LEU A 65 -1.60 -2.49 -1.10
CA LEU A 65 -1.24 -2.48 0.33
C LEU A 65 -2.34 -1.89 1.21
N VAL A 66 -3.34 -1.24 0.61
CA VAL A 66 -4.37 -0.45 1.29
C VAL A 66 -5.77 -0.93 0.92
N ASP A 67 -6.76 -0.55 1.72
CA ASP A 67 -8.17 -0.88 1.47
C ASP A 67 -8.95 0.21 0.73
N TRP A 68 -8.52 1.47 0.84
CA TRP A 68 -9.17 2.55 0.11
C TRP A 68 -8.83 2.51 -1.39
N LYS A 69 -9.76 3.00 -2.21
CA LYS A 69 -9.71 2.86 -3.67
C LYS A 69 -8.99 4.01 -4.38
N GLU A 70 -8.92 5.17 -3.73
CA GLU A 70 -8.41 6.39 -4.32
C GLU A 70 -7.61 7.20 -3.30
N GLU A 71 -6.59 7.91 -3.77
CA GLU A 71 -5.80 8.80 -2.93
C GLU A 71 -6.63 10.06 -2.58
N PRO A 72 -6.81 10.39 -1.29
CA PRO A 72 -7.51 11.62 -0.93
C PRO A 72 -6.79 12.87 -1.43
N ALA A 73 -7.54 13.94 -1.65
CA ALA A 73 -6.96 15.24 -1.91
C ALA A 73 -6.33 15.81 -0.62
N TRP A 74 -5.01 15.98 -0.65
CA TRP A 74 -4.27 16.56 0.46
C TRP A 74 -3.97 18.03 0.20
N GLY A 75 -4.20 18.90 1.19
CA GLY A 75 -3.72 20.29 1.17
C GLY A 75 -2.29 20.44 1.72
N LYS A 76 -1.73 19.37 2.30
CA LYS A 76 -0.43 19.39 2.97
C LYS A 76 0.32 18.08 2.82
N VAL A 77 1.64 18.15 2.96
CA VAL A 77 2.58 17.03 3.00
C VAL A 77 3.39 17.13 4.29
N ILE A 78 3.55 16.01 4.99
CA ILE A 78 4.41 15.93 6.16
C ILE A 78 5.82 15.60 5.68
N VAL A 79 6.78 16.48 5.99
CA VAL A 79 8.17 16.28 5.63
C VAL A 79 8.85 15.55 6.77
N ILE A 80 9.39 14.36 6.48
CA ILE A 80 10.04 13.51 7.49
C ILE A 80 11.53 13.34 7.21
N LYS A 81 12.29 13.14 8.28
CA LYS A 81 13.66 12.64 8.25
C LYS A 81 13.68 11.14 8.00
N GLY A 82 12.72 10.42 8.58
CA GLY A 82 12.55 8.98 8.45
C GLY A 82 11.38 8.49 9.28
N PHE A 83 11.19 7.17 9.28
CA PHE A 83 10.17 6.51 10.08
C PHE A 83 10.69 5.16 10.58
N SER A 84 10.08 4.62 11.62
CA SER A 84 10.35 3.28 12.13
C SER A 84 9.06 2.48 12.29
N VAL A 85 9.15 1.18 12.01
CA VAL A 85 8.07 0.21 12.21
C VAL A 85 8.67 -0.96 12.98
N PRO A 86 8.20 -1.27 14.21
CA PRO A 86 8.76 -2.35 14.98
C PRO A 86 8.32 -3.69 14.41
N ASP A 87 9.30 -4.55 14.13
CA ASP A 87 9.06 -5.94 13.73
C ASP A 87 8.65 -6.83 14.93
N ASP A 88 8.90 -6.38 16.16
CA ASP A 88 8.53 -7.11 17.38
C ASP A 88 7.02 -7.00 17.67
N PHE A 89 6.31 -8.13 17.51
CA PHE A 89 4.87 -8.23 17.74
C PHE A 89 4.43 -7.87 19.15
N ARG A 90 5.35 -7.85 20.14
CA ARG A 90 5.04 -7.42 21.52
C ARG A 90 4.71 -5.93 21.62
N GLN A 91 5.12 -5.15 20.63
CA GLN A 91 4.81 -3.72 20.55
C GLN A 91 3.49 -3.46 19.82
N TRP A 92 2.87 -4.49 19.25
CA TRP A 92 1.61 -4.36 18.51
C TRP A 92 0.43 -4.58 19.44
N GLU A 93 -0.67 -3.92 19.11
CA GLU A 93 -1.96 -4.18 19.75
C GLU A 93 -2.73 -5.20 18.89
N ILE A 94 -2.89 -6.41 19.43
CA ILE A 94 -3.54 -7.53 18.73
C ILE A 94 -5.05 -7.44 18.96
N VAL A 95 -5.80 -7.10 17.91
CA VAL A 95 -7.27 -7.11 17.96
C VAL A 95 -7.79 -8.54 17.84
N ASN A 96 -7.30 -9.28 16.83
CA ASN A 96 -7.52 -10.71 16.65
C ASN A 96 -6.47 -11.32 15.69
N ARG A 97 -6.60 -12.59 15.33
CA ARG A 97 -5.64 -13.30 14.46
C ARG A 97 -5.52 -12.70 13.04
N LEU A 98 -6.52 -11.95 12.60
CA LEU A 98 -6.62 -11.38 11.26
C LEU A 98 -6.58 -9.85 11.28
N GLU A 99 -6.35 -9.22 12.43
CA GLU A 99 -6.44 -7.78 12.60
C GLU A 99 -5.52 -7.31 13.74
N VAL A 100 -4.62 -6.38 13.43
CA VAL A 100 -3.63 -5.85 14.38
C VAL A 100 -3.46 -4.35 14.18
N LEU A 101 -3.01 -3.67 15.23
CA LEU A 101 -2.59 -2.27 15.23
C LEU A 101 -1.07 -2.23 15.36
N VAL A 102 -0.39 -1.82 14.29
CA VAL A 102 1.07 -1.69 14.23
C VAL A 102 1.44 -0.23 14.50
N PRO A 103 2.24 0.07 15.54
CA PRO A 103 2.69 1.43 15.77
C PRO A 103 3.74 1.82 14.72
N VAL A 104 3.67 3.06 14.25
CA VAL A 104 4.64 3.68 13.34
C VAL A 104 5.08 4.98 13.96
N GLU A 105 6.38 5.20 13.98
CA GLU A 105 6.96 6.43 14.50
C GLU A 105 7.60 7.22 13.36
N PHE A 106 7.17 8.46 13.18
CA PHE A 106 7.74 9.39 12.21
C PHE A 106 8.63 10.40 12.91
N HIS A 107 9.80 10.65 12.31
CA HIS A 107 10.67 11.75 12.69
C HIS A 107 10.33 12.93 11.77
N VAL A 108 9.42 13.78 12.23
CA VAL A 108 8.86 14.91 11.47
C VAL A 108 9.85 16.08 11.51
N LEU A 109 10.03 16.74 10.36
CA LEU A 109 10.79 17.98 10.22
C LEU A 109 9.87 19.20 10.12
N GLY A 110 8.67 19.01 9.57
CA GLY A 110 7.68 20.05 9.44
C GLY A 110 6.60 19.72 8.42
N VAL A 111 5.73 20.69 8.18
CA VAL A 111 4.58 20.57 7.29
C VAL A 111 4.76 21.50 6.10
N MET A 112 4.56 20.96 4.89
CA MET A 112 4.51 21.75 3.67
C MET A 112 3.07 21.89 3.20
N TYR A 113 2.60 23.13 3.05
CA TYR A 113 1.28 23.47 2.55
C TYR A 113 1.33 23.67 1.03
N LEU A 114 0.52 22.92 0.29
CA LEU A 114 0.58 22.86 -1.17
C LEU A 114 -0.05 24.08 -1.86
N ASP A 115 -1.00 24.73 -1.18
CA ASP A 115 -1.71 25.92 -1.66
C ASP A 115 -0.82 27.18 -1.66
N THR A 116 0.02 27.31 -0.64
CA THR A 116 0.87 28.47 -0.38
C THR A 116 2.33 28.24 -0.75
N ALA A 117 2.70 26.98 -1.07
CA ALA A 117 4.09 26.54 -1.19
C ALA A 117 4.94 26.93 0.05
N GLY A 118 4.30 26.98 1.22
CA GLY A 118 4.94 27.31 2.49
C GLY A 118 5.42 26.06 3.22
N PHE A 119 6.58 26.16 3.88
CA PHE A 119 7.06 25.14 4.81
C PHE A 119 7.09 25.71 6.22
N VAL A 120 6.43 25.01 7.14
CA VAL A 120 6.40 25.34 8.57
C VAL A 120 7.23 24.28 9.31
N PRO A 121 8.41 24.64 9.87
CA PRO A 121 9.20 23.72 10.65
C PRO A 121 8.47 23.32 11.93
N GLU A 122 8.26 22.02 12.12
CA GLU A 122 7.61 21.44 13.30
C GLU A 122 8.36 20.15 13.67
N PRO A 123 9.64 20.25 14.10
CA PRO A 123 10.44 19.08 14.41
C PRO A 123 9.84 18.32 15.60
N GLY A 124 9.72 17.00 15.46
CA GLY A 124 9.17 16.18 16.52
C GLY A 124 8.94 14.73 16.11
N THR A 125 8.46 13.97 17.08
CA THR A 125 8.09 12.57 16.89
C THR A 125 6.58 12.45 16.82
N GLU A 126 6.07 11.91 15.72
CA GLU A 126 4.65 11.56 15.56
C GLU A 126 4.49 10.05 15.66
N GLN A 127 3.62 9.58 16.54
CA GLN A 127 3.30 8.16 16.65
C GLN A 127 1.88 7.89 16.16
N VAL A 128 1.76 6.95 15.22
CA VAL A 128 0.49 6.54 14.64
C VAL A 128 0.30 5.05 14.80
N ARG A 129 -0.89 4.62 15.21
CA ARG A 129 -1.28 3.20 15.20
C ARG A 129 -2.01 2.89 13.91
N VAL A 130 -1.43 1.99 13.12
CA VAL A 130 -1.94 1.63 11.80
C VAL A 130 -2.70 0.31 11.92
N ARG A 131 -4.00 0.36 11.64
CA ARG A 131 -4.85 -0.84 11.62
C ARG A 131 -4.62 -1.61 10.34
N VAL A 132 -4.21 -2.86 10.48
CA VAL A 132 -3.96 -3.78 9.37
C VAL A 132 -4.87 -4.99 9.52
N LYS A 133 -5.54 -5.38 8.44
CA LYS A 133 -6.48 -6.50 8.43
C LYS A 133 -6.23 -7.43 7.25
N VAL A 134 -6.43 -8.73 7.45
CA VAL A 134 -6.42 -9.70 6.36
C VAL A 134 -7.68 -9.53 5.53
N GLN A 135 -7.50 -9.29 4.24
CA GLN A 135 -8.56 -9.36 3.23
C GLN A 135 -8.17 -10.36 2.15
N GLY A 136 -9.04 -11.35 1.95
CA GLY A 136 -8.70 -12.52 1.12
C GLY A 136 -7.47 -13.23 1.69
N ALA A 137 -6.35 -13.18 0.96
CA ALA A 137 -5.09 -13.80 1.36
C ALA A 137 -3.95 -12.79 1.63
N ARG A 138 -4.26 -11.50 1.81
CA ARG A 138 -3.25 -10.43 1.98
C ARG A 138 -3.60 -9.52 3.16
N TRP A 139 -2.58 -9.05 3.87
CA TRP A 139 -2.73 -7.93 4.81
C TRP A 139 -2.94 -6.63 4.03
N LYS A 140 -3.85 -5.80 4.52
CA LYS A 140 -4.10 -4.46 4.00
C LYS A 140 -4.21 -3.45 5.14
N ILE A 141 -3.72 -2.25 4.88
CA ILE A 141 -3.88 -1.09 5.76
C ILE A 141 -5.31 -0.58 5.61
N MET A 142 -6.00 -0.47 6.74
CA MET A 142 -7.40 -0.07 6.81
C MET A 142 -7.52 1.40 7.20
N GLU A 143 -6.73 1.84 8.19
CA GLU A 143 -6.75 3.19 8.77
C GLU A 143 -5.45 3.41 9.59
N PRO A 144 -5.09 4.66 9.90
CA PRO A 144 -5.67 5.90 9.38
C PRO A 144 -5.24 6.17 7.94
N ILE A 145 -6.04 6.97 7.25
CA ILE A 145 -5.65 7.56 5.98
C ILE A 145 -4.93 8.88 6.31
N LEU A 146 -3.61 8.90 6.17
CA LEU A 146 -2.74 10.01 6.56
C LEU A 146 -2.34 10.85 5.34
N PRO A 147 -2.04 12.14 5.49
CA PRO A 147 -1.34 12.89 4.44
C PRO A 147 0.00 12.21 4.06
N PRO A 148 0.56 12.51 2.87
CA PRO A 148 1.81 11.93 2.45
C PRO A 148 2.94 12.29 3.42
N HIS A 149 3.69 11.28 3.87
CA HIS A 149 4.87 11.43 4.71
C HIS A 149 6.12 11.23 3.85
N VAL A 150 6.68 12.34 3.38
CA VAL A 150 7.70 12.34 2.34
C VAL A 150 9.06 12.73 2.90
N GLY A 151 10.10 12.01 2.49
CA GLY A 151 11.46 12.29 2.89
C GLY A 151 11.94 13.66 2.40
N GLN A 152 12.66 14.38 3.24
CA GLN A 152 13.23 15.69 2.92
C GLN A 152 13.97 15.72 1.57
N LYS A 153 14.79 14.70 1.27
CA LYS A 153 15.53 14.60 0.00
C LYS A 153 14.59 14.55 -1.19
N ARG A 154 13.48 13.81 -1.10
CA ARG A 154 12.48 13.73 -2.16
C ARG A 154 11.77 15.07 -2.32
N MET A 155 11.40 15.72 -1.22
CA MET A 155 10.78 17.05 -1.28
C MET A 155 11.67 18.11 -1.92
N LEU A 156 12.97 18.12 -1.59
CA LEU A 156 13.93 19.01 -2.25
C LEU A 156 14.04 18.77 -3.75
N ASN A 157 13.85 17.52 -4.21
CA ASN A 157 13.83 17.21 -5.64
C ASN A 157 12.56 17.71 -6.33
N VAL A 158 11.41 17.60 -5.66
CA VAL A 158 10.13 18.13 -6.15
C VAL A 158 10.21 19.64 -6.30
N VAL A 159 10.68 20.34 -5.27
CA VAL A 159 10.84 21.81 -5.32
C VAL A 159 11.83 22.21 -6.41
N ARG A 160 12.95 21.48 -6.57
CA ARG A 160 13.90 21.75 -7.66
C ARG A 160 13.25 21.58 -9.03
N GLN A 161 12.44 20.55 -9.24
CA GLN A 161 11.74 20.35 -10.50
C GLN A 161 10.75 21.48 -10.78
N ALA A 162 9.97 21.87 -9.77
CA ALA A 162 9.03 22.99 -9.88
C ALA A 162 9.74 24.31 -10.25
N MET A 163 10.92 24.58 -9.68
CA MET A 163 11.72 25.75 -10.04
C MET A 163 12.18 25.75 -11.51
N LEU A 164 12.47 24.58 -12.09
CA LEU A 164 12.88 24.47 -13.50
C LEU A 164 11.72 24.71 -14.47
N GLU A 165 10.50 24.40 -14.04
CA GLU A 165 9.28 24.52 -14.85
C GLU A 165 8.61 25.89 -14.69
N GLU A 166 8.89 26.59 -13.59
CA GLU A 166 8.32 27.90 -13.27
C GLU A 166 8.88 29.01 -14.16
N LYS A 167 7.97 29.83 -14.70
CA LYS A 167 8.30 30.95 -15.60
C LYS A 167 8.06 32.31 -14.94
N ASP A 168 7.26 32.34 -13.88
CA ASP A 168 6.99 33.54 -13.09
C ASP A 168 8.11 33.78 -12.08
N GLY A 169 8.73 34.97 -12.14
CA GLY A 169 9.85 35.32 -11.27
C GLY A 169 9.51 35.35 -9.78
N VAL A 170 8.30 35.80 -9.41
CA VAL A 170 7.86 35.88 -8.01
C VAL A 170 7.62 34.49 -7.43
N ARG A 171 7.00 33.61 -8.22
CA ARG A 171 6.82 32.20 -7.81
C ARG A 171 8.15 31.48 -7.74
N HIS A 172 9.08 31.74 -8.65
CA HIS A 172 10.42 31.18 -8.61
C HIS A 172 11.17 31.59 -7.33
N GLU A 173 11.09 32.86 -6.92
CA GLU A 173 11.65 33.33 -5.64
C GLU A 173 11.02 32.63 -4.43
N SER A 174 9.69 32.44 -4.45
CA SER A 174 8.96 31.73 -3.40
C SER A 174 9.42 30.27 -3.27
N LEU A 175 9.61 29.58 -4.40
CA LEU A 175 10.15 28.22 -4.44
C LEU A 175 11.62 28.16 -3.97
N ALA A 176 12.42 29.18 -4.26
CA ALA A 176 13.79 29.28 -3.77
C ALA A 176 13.83 29.46 -2.24
N ALA A 177 12.95 30.28 -1.68
CA ALA A 177 12.77 30.43 -0.23
C ALA A 177 12.33 29.11 0.42
N LEU A 178 11.34 28.43 -0.16
CA LEU A 178 10.90 27.10 0.29
C LEU A 178 12.06 26.08 0.28
N GLN A 179 12.86 26.05 -0.78
CA GLN A 179 14.03 25.17 -0.87
C GLN A 179 15.04 25.48 0.25
N ALA A 180 15.26 26.75 0.57
CA ALA A 180 16.16 27.17 1.65
C ALA A 180 15.64 26.71 3.01
N GLU A 181 14.36 26.90 3.30
CA GLU A 181 13.74 26.45 4.56
C GLU A 181 13.79 24.93 4.71
N LEU A 182 13.46 24.18 3.66
CA LEU A 182 13.58 22.73 3.65
C LEU A 182 15.01 22.26 3.92
N ARG A 183 16.03 22.97 3.45
CA ARG A 183 17.44 22.65 3.73
C ARG A 183 17.85 22.98 5.17
N LYS A 184 17.30 24.04 5.75
CA LYS A 184 17.58 24.45 7.14
C LYS A 184 17.00 23.47 8.17
N ALA A 185 15.88 22.82 7.85
CA ALA A 185 15.25 21.81 8.69
C ALA A 185 16.07 20.50 8.86
N ARG A 186 17.37 20.51 8.56
CA ARG A 186 18.27 19.39 8.83
C ARG A 186 18.55 19.34 10.33
N GLU A 187 17.96 18.36 11.01
CA GLU A 187 18.49 17.83 12.26
C GLU A 187 19.75 16.99 12.03
#